data_AF-A0A3C0S1K5-F1
#
_entry.id   AF-A0A3C0S1K5-F1
#
_cell.length_a   1.000
_cell.length_b   1.000
_cell.length_c   1.000
_cell.angle_alpha   90.00
_cell.angle_beta   90.00
_cell.angle_gamma   90.00
#
_symmetry.space_group_name_H-M   'P 1'
#
loop_
_entity.id
_entity.type
_entity.pdbx_description
1 polymer ?
#
loop_
_entity_poly.entity_id
_entity_poly.type
_entity_poly.pdbx_seq_one_letter_code
_entity_poly.pdbx_strand_id
1 'polypeptide(L)'
;MKPRGNAIGQAWQNKDLKDIDGEIWKPIPGLEDYGMVSNYGRVKRLAYETVNKAGQLRNFPERIQSQKLDLYYNKFLKEKSGHLNSRIQIDGVSHSFSIGRIVYYCFVEHFDLSDYSIYISYKDHNRLNTTPDNLFKTDLSGLLKHSMAAGRKDMHFGHSAENQLLFSEIGRKITRKPVHQYNMEGKYLGTYHSLSSAAEQLNIQLTAISAAAKGKTYTAGGFIWRTGPKKSTIPVKKINATLRTAKGLPISRYDLNGKRVKTYYNISAAAKELDLPKRSLRNAITGKVLIYADSVWRKGEKENIDVEKENLSKQLRAGYTLSQYDLTGKKLITFNSSKEAAQYAGVQVEQINAMAIRDDLLLKGFIWRYGNNMRLTEIEITRIKKKLTVEKQKDITQYDLKGNRVGYFPSMTDAAKATGVKRNSIQSVTDGYKATGGGFIWRRGYGNKKIIIPKTPRPLGFKLTKEVNQYSLENKLIKRFNSIAEAARHSGLHFSTIANAIRSGKGRAGGYIWKK
;
A
#
# COMPACT_ATOMS: atom_id res chain seq x y z
N MET A 1 3.41 -1.03 -81.38
CA MET A 1 4.37 -1.09 -80.26
C MET A 1 3.63 -0.85 -78.95
N LYS A 2 3.48 -1.88 -78.11
CA LYS A 2 3.03 -1.74 -76.72
C LYS A 2 4.26 -2.02 -75.82
N PRO A 3 4.52 -1.25 -74.76
CA PRO A 3 5.69 -1.46 -73.93
C PRO A 3 5.56 -2.78 -73.17
N ARG A 4 6.63 -3.57 -73.19
CA ARG A 4 6.80 -4.83 -72.44
C ARG A 4 6.83 -4.50 -70.94
N GLY A 5 5.70 -4.61 -70.25
CA GLY A 5 5.58 -4.28 -68.83
C GLY A 5 5.28 -5.44 -67.88
N ASN A 6 5.35 -6.70 -68.33
CA ASN A 6 4.85 -7.84 -67.53
C ASN A 6 5.90 -8.90 -67.12
N ALA A 7 7.20 -8.69 -67.40
CA ALA A 7 8.22 -9.74 -67.21
C ALA A 7 8.89 -9.74 -65.82
N ILE A 8 8.94 -8.61 -65.10
CA ILE A 8 9.79 -8.48 -63.90
C ILE A 8 9.16 -9.17 -62.67
N GLY A 9 7.82 -9.20 -62.56
CA GLY A 9 7.11 -9.79 -61.41
C GLY A 9 7.07 -11.33 -61.35
N GLN A 10 7.60 -12.01 -62.38
CA GLN A 10 7.62 -13.47 -62.50
C GLN A 10 9.03 -14.05 -62.66
N ALA A 11 10.08 -13.24 -62.52
CA ALA A 11 11.48 -13.69 -62.66
C ALA A 11 11.80 -14.91 -61.77
N TRP A 12 11.21 -14.97 -60.57
CA TRP A 12 11.31 -16.09 -59.63
C TRP A 12 10.81 -17.45 -60.18
N GLN A 13 10.01 -17.46 -61.25
CA GLN A 13 9.55 -18.68 -61.92
C GLN A 13 10.55 -19.21 -62.95
N ASN A 14 11.48 -18.37 -63.43
CA ASN A 14 12.50 -18.76 -64.40
C ASN A 14 13.60 -19.61 -63.75
N LYS A 15 13.71 -20.87 -64.19
CA LYS A 15 14.68 -21.86 -63.68
C LYS A 15 15.94 -22.00 -64.53
N ASP A 16 16.08 -21.25 -65.61
CA ASP A 16 17.24 -21.32 -66.50
C ASP A 16 18.49 -20.75 -65.81
N LEU A 17 19.64 -21.40 -65.95
CA LEU A 17 20.90 -20.88 -65.39
C LEU A 17 21.38 -19.60 -66.07
N LYS A 18 20.83 -19.26 -67.25
CA LYS A 18 21.12 -18.03 -67.96
C LYS A 18 20.61 -16.83 -67.16
N ASP A 19 21.46 -15.83 -67.04
CA ASP A 19 21.10 -14.58 -66.39
C ASP A 19 20.08 -13.81 -67.24
N ILE A 20 19.17 -13.13 -66.56
CA ILE A 20 18.21 -12.22 -67.17
C ILE A 20 18.90 -10.86 -67.37
N ASP A 21 18.47 -10.08 -68.36
CA ASP A 21 19.02 -8.75 -68.59
C ASP A 21 18.91 -7.84 -67.34
N GLY A 22 20.02 -7.21 -66.96
CA GLY A 22 20.14 -6.42 -65.72
C GLY A 22 20.12 -7.22 -64.41
N GLU A 23 20.25 -8.54 -64.46
CA GLU A 23 20.31 -9.40 -63.27
C GLU A 23 21.69 -9.33 -62.59
N ILE A 24 21.68 -9.09 -61.28
CA ILE A 24 22.89 -9.01 -60.46
C ILE A 24 22.73 -10.01 -59.32
N TRP A 25 23.72 -10.87 -59.13
CA TRP A 25 23.76 -11.87 -58.06
C TRP A 25 24.63 -11.42 -56.89
N LYS A 26 24.16 -11.66 -55.66
CA LYS A 26 24.91 -11.47 -54.42
C LYS A 26 24.83 -12.72 -53.55
N PRO A 27 25.87 -13.04 -52.75
CA PRO A 27 25.84 -14.18 -51.85
C PRO A 27 24.72 -14.02 -50.80
N ILE A 28 24.13 -15.13 -50.37
CA ILE A 28 23.13 -15.15 -49.31
C ILE A 28 23.87 -15.13 -47.96
N PRO A 29 23.55 -14.18 -47.05
CA PRO A 29 24.23 -14.08 -45.75
C PRO A 29 24.14 -15.38 -44.94
N GLY A 30 25.28 -15.88 -44.47
CA GLY A 30 25.43 -17.15 -43.75
C GLY A 30 25.36 -18.40 -44.63
N LEU A 31 25.28 -18.25 -45.95
CA LEU A 31 25.28 -19.32 -46.96
C LEU A 31 26.12 -18.93 -48.18
N GLU A 32 27.19 -18.16 -47.97
CA GLU A 32 27.97 -17.50 -49.02
C GLU A 32 28.52 -18.51 -50.05
N ASP A 33 28.98 -19.67 -49.57
CA ASP A 33 29.54 -20.75 -50.42
C ASP A 33 28.47 -21.64 -51.07
N TYR A 34 27.21 -21.51 -50.66
CA TYR A 34 26.15 -22.45 -51.01
C TYR A 34 25.01 -21.83 -51.82
N GLY A 35 24.82 -20.52 -51.74
CA GLY A 35 23.73 -19.86 -52.44
C GLY A 35 23.89 -18.37 -52.67
N MET A 36 23.30 -17.93 -53.77
CA MET A 36 23.20 -16.53 -54.17
C MET A 36 21.74 -16.13 -54.39
N VAL A 37 21.46 -14.86 -54.17
CA VAL A 37 20.19 -14.21 -54.49
C VAL A 37 20.40 -13.16 -55.56
N SER A 38 19.45 -13.01 -56.49
CA SER A 38 19.49 -11.96 -57.49
C SER A 38 18.65 -10.74 -57.10
N ASN A 39 18.94 -9.58 -57.69
CA ASN A 39 18.11 -8.37 -57.54
C ASN A 39 16.67 -8.56 -58.05
N TYR A 40 16.39 -9.59 -58.85
CA TYR A 40 15.01 -9.97 -59.23
C TYR A 40 14.39 -11.01 -58.29
N GLY A 41 15.07 -11.34 -57.19
CA GLY A 41 14.60 -12.26 -56.18
C GLY A 41 14.72 -13.74 -56.55
N ARG A 42 15.47 -14.09 -57.60
CA ARG A 42 15.79 -15.48 -57.92
C ARG A 42 16.81 -16.03 -56.91
N VAL A 43 16.75 -17.33 -56.64
CA VAL A 43 17.70 -18.00 -55.72
C VAL A 43 18.48 -19.04 -56.50
N LYS A 44 19.80 -18.90 -56.51
CA LYS A 44 20.75 -19.83 -57.13
C LYS A 44 21.45 -20.60 -56.03
N ARG A 45 21.40 -21.93 -56.08
CA ARG A 45 22.20 -22.79 -55.21
C ARG A 45 23.45 -23.16 -55.97
N LEU A 46 24.61 -22.81 -55.42
CA LEU A 46 25.91 -23.09 -56.01
C LEU A 46 26.17 -24.60 -56.04
N ALA A 47 27.12 -25.01 -56.88
CA ALA A 47 27.60 -26.38 -56.84
C ALA A 47 28.41 -26.59 -55.56
N TYR A 48 28.17 -27.71 -54.85
CA TYR A 48 28.94 -28.07 -53.67
C TYR A 48 28.97 -29.59 -53.49
N GLU A 49 29.95 -30.04 -52.72
CA GLU A 49 30.09 -31.44 -52.32
C GLU A 49 29.82 -31.56 -50.83
N THR A 50 29.21 -32.66 -50.40
CA THR A 50 28.99 -32.96 -48.98
C THR A 50 29.14 -34.44 -48.72
N VAL A 51 29.60 -34.79 -47.53
CA VAL A 51 29.74 -36.16 -47.08
C VAL A 51 28.54 -36.51 -46.21
N ASN A 52 27.81 -37.56 -46.58
CA ASN A 52 26.67 -38.00 -45.78
C ASN A 52 27.11 -38.62 -44.43
N LYS A 53 26.18 -38.88 -43.52
CA LYS A 53 26.46 -39.51 -42.21
C LYS A 53 27.12 -40.90 -42.30
N ALA A 54 27.10 -41.53 -43.47
CA ALA A 54 27.72 -42.82 -43.75
C ALA A 54 29.10 -42.68 -44.45
N GLY A 55 29.64 -41.47 -44.56
CA GLY A 55 30.95 -41.22 -45.18
C GLY A 55 30.95 -41.15 -46.71
N GLN A 56 29.79 -41.21 -47.37
CA GLN A 56 29.71 -41.17 -48.84
C GLN A 56 29.66 -39.73 -49.36
N LEU A 57 30.53 -39.42 -50.32
CA LEU A 57 30.55 -38.14 -51.02
C LEU A 57 29.29 -37.98 -51.90
N ARG A 58 28.64 -36.83 -51.84
CA ARG A 58 27.51 -36.43 -52.67
C ARG A 58 27.80 -35.10 -53.35
N ASN A 59 27.74 -35.11 -54.67
CA ASN A 59 27.97 -33.93 -55.48
C ASN A 59 26.62 -33.31 -55.88
N PHE A 60 26.49 -32.02 -55.62
CA PHE A 60 25.29 -31.27 -55.89
C PHE A 60 25.59 -30.22 -56.96
N PRO A 61 25.01 -30.31 -58.16
CA PRO A 61 25.25 -29.33 -59.21
C PRO A 61 24.55 -28.00 -58.91
N GLU A 62 25.07 -26.93 -59.53
CA GLU A 62 24.46 -25.61 -59.51
C GLU A 62 23.05 -25.67 -60.11
N ARG A 63 22.10 -24.96 -59.49
CA ARG A 63 20.75 -24.81 -60.04
C ARG A 63 20.05 -23.57 -59.50
N ILE A 64 19.11 -23.04 -60.29
CA ILE A 64 18.12 -22.09 -59.80
C ILE A 64 17.05 -22.84 -59.00
N GLN A 65 16.87 -22.46 -57.75
CA GLN A 65 15.92 -23.10 -56.84
C GLN A 65 14.49 -22.65 -57.10
N SER A 66 13.57 -23.61 -57.01
CA SER A 66 12.13 -23.30 -56.98
C SER A 66 11.77 -22.71 -55.62
N GLN A 67 11.14 -21.54 -55.64
CA GLN A 67 10.72 -20.84 -54.44
C GLN A 67 9.30 -21.26 -54.03
N LYS A 68 9.04 -21.28 -52.72
CA LYS A 68 7.74 -21.60 -52.15
C LYS A 68 6.86 -20.35 -52.11
N LEU A 69 5.66 -20.46 -52.68
CA LEU A 69 4.63 -19.43 -52.59
C LEU A 69 3.69 -19.73 -51.41
N ASP A 70 3.85 -19.00 -50.32
CA ASP A 70 2.99 -19.12 -49.15
C ASP A 70 1.82 -18.15 -49.22
N LEU A 71 0.63 -18.69 -49.52
CA LEU A 71 -0.61 -17.95 -49.67
C LEU A 71 -1.35 -17.78 -48.34
N TYR A 72 -1.89 -16.59 -48.10
CA TYR A 72 -2.79 -16.30 -46.99
C TYR A 72 -4.02 -15.52 -47.49
N TYR A 73 -5.16 -15.77 -46.86
CA TYR A 73 -6.40 -15.09 -47.18
C TYR A 73 -6.53 -13.79 -46.38
N ASN A 74 -6.72 -12.67 -47.06
CA ASN A 74 -7.02 -11.39 -46.44
C ASN A 74 -8.54 -11.22 -46.32
N LYS A 75 -9.05 -11.14 -45.08
CA LYS A 75 -10.49 -11.01 -44.81
C LYS A 75 -11.09 -9.67 -45.25
N PHE A 76 -10.30 -8.60 -45.34
CA PHE A 76 -10.77 -7.26 -45.69
C PHE A 76 -10.90 -7.10 -47.21
N LEU A 77 -9.85 -7.45 -47.95
CA LEU A 77 -9.90 -7.42 -49.42
C LEU A 77 -10.65 -8.63 -50.02
N LYS A 78 -10.91 -9.66 -49.21
CA LYS A 78 -11.45 -10.97 -49.66
C LYS A 78 -10.60 -11.64 -50.74
N GLU A 79 -9.30 -11.35 -50.75
CA GLU A 79 -8.34 -11.83 -51.74
C GLU A 79 -7.25 -12.69 -51.08
N LYS A 80 -6.63 -13.58 -51.87
CA LYS A 80 -5.42 -14.30 -51.47
C LYS A 80 -4.20 -13.45 -51.80
N SER A 81 -3.29 -13.32 -50.85
CA SER A 81 -1.99 -12.69 -51.06
C SER A 81 -0.89 -13.68 -50.72
N GLY A 82 0.18 -13.70 -51.51
CA GLY A 82 1.31 -14.60 -51.33
C GLY A 82 2.51 -13.92 -50.69
N HIS A 83 3.49 -14.71 -50.26
CA HIS A 83 4.87 -14.25 -50.08
C HIS A 83 5.83 -15.36 -50.52
N LEU A 84 7.01 -14.96 -51.01
CA LEU A 84 8.02 -15.89 -51.48
C LEU A 84 9.01 -16.25 -50.37
N ASN A 85 9.19 -17.54 -50.15
CA ASN A 85 10.20 -18.10 -49.27
C ASN A 85 11.07 -19.10 -50.05
N SER A 86 12.33 -19.25 -49.65
CA SER A 86 13.20 -20.33 -50.15
C SER A 86 13.88 -21.07 -49.02
N ARG A 87 14.47 -22.22 -49.35
CA ARG A 87 15.17 -23.09 -48.44
C ARG A 87 16.38 -23.73 -49.12
N ILE A 88 17.54 -23.61 -48.47
CA ILE A 88 18.75 -24.34 -48.83
C ILE A 88 19.07 -25.33 -47.70
N GLN A 89 19.35 -26.59 -48.05
CA GLN A 89 19.68 -27.64 -47.10
C GLN A 89 21.15 -28.03 -47.23
N ILE A 90 21.90 -27.94 -46.14
CA ILE A 90 23.33 -28.24 -46.04
C ILE A 90 23.51 -29.22 -44.89
N ASP A 91 24.14 -30.37 -45.14
CA ASP A 91 24.48 -31.38 -44.12
C ASP A 91 23.32 -31.81 -43.20
N GLY A 92 22.09 -31.80 -43.74
CA GLY A 92 20.88 -32.13 -42.99
C GLY A 92 20.22 -30.95 -42.26
N VAL A 93 20.87 -29.78 -42.20
CA VAL A 93 20.33 -28.54 -41.65
C VAL A 93 19.63 -27.74 -42.75
N SER A 94 18.41 -27.28 -42.46
CA SER A 94 17.57 -26.53 -43.41
C SER A 94 17.56 -25.04 -43.08
N HIS A 95 18.12 -24.23 -43.95
CA HIS A 95 18.14 -22.78 -43.85
C HIS A 95 17.00 -22.20 -44.68
N SER A 96 15.91 -21.79 -44.03
CA SER A 96 14.74 -21.18 -44.69
C SER A 96 14.74 -19.67 -44.47
N PHE A 97 14.42 -18.90 -45.52
CA PHE A 97 14.46 -17.44 -45.47
C PHE A 97 13.41 -16.81 -46.39
N SER A 98 12.99 -15.60 -46.03
CA SER A 98 12.10 -14.77 -46.85
C SER A 98 12.90 -14.02 -47.89
N ILE A 99 12.44 -14.10 -49.15
CA ILE A 99 13.15 -13.50 -50.29
C ILE A 99 13.21 -11.99 -50.16
N GLY A 100 12.10 -11.33 -49.82
CA GLY A 100 12.08 -9.88 -49.64
C GLY A 100 13.06 -9.39 -48.57
N ARG A 101 13.24 -10.13 -47.46
CA ARG A 101 14.23 -9.79 -46.43
C ARG A 101 15.66 -9.90 -46.95
N ILE A 102 15.99 -10.99 -47.64
CA ILE A 102 17.34 -11.24 -48.14
C ILE A 102 17.68 -10.29 -49.30
N VAL A 103 16.74 -10.04 -50.22
CA VAL A 103 16.95 -9.07 -51.30
C VAL A 103 17.14 -7.65 -50.73
N TYR A 104 16.32 -7.24 -49.76
CA TYR A 104 16.51 -5.93 -49.13
C TYR A 104 17.88 -5.81 -48.45
N TYR A 105 18.29 -6.85 -47.71
CA TYR A 105 19.60 -6.88 -47.06
C TYR A 105 20.75 -6.75 -48.08
N CYS A 106 20.72 -7.57 -49.13
CA CYS A 106 21.84 -7.63 -50.08
C CYS A 106 21.93 -6.39 -50.99
N PHE A 107 20.80 -5.78 -51.35
CA PHE A 107 20.74 -4.76 -52.41
C PHE A 107 20.30 -3.37 -51.94
N VAL A 108 19.75 -3.21 -50.74
CA VAL A 108 19.28 -1.90 -50.25
C VAL A 108 20.05 -1.45 -49.01
N GLU A 109 19.95 -2.18 -47.90
CA GLU A 109 20.58 -1.77 -46.63
C GLU A 109 20.83 -3.00 -45.74
N HIS A 110 22.02 -3.06 -45.12
CA HIS A 110 22.35 -4.12 -44.16
C HIS A 110 21.66 -3.86 -42.81
N PHE A 111 21.12 -4.91 -42.21
CA PHE A 111 20.49 -4.86 -40.88
C PHE A 111 20.60 -6.23 -40.20
N ASP A 112 20.37 -6.30 -38.89
CA ASP A 112 20.39 -7.58 -38.18
C ASP A 112 19.27 -8.51 -38.67
N LEU A 113 19.64 -9.56 -39.40
CA LEU A 113 18.69 -10.54 -39.94
C LEU A 113 17.96 -11.32 -38.83
N SER A 114 18.58 -11.44 -37.64
CA SER A 114 17.99 -12.07 -36.46
C SER A 114 16.97 -11.19 -35.73
N ASP A 115 16.95 -9.89 -36.02
CA ASP A 115 15.93 -8.97 -35.50
C ASP A 115 14.62 -9.06 -36.29
N TYR A 116 13.68 -9.85 -35.77
CA TYR A 116 12.34 -10.04 -36.33
C TYR A 116 11.39 -8.86 -36.08
N SER A 117 11.81 -7.82 -35.34
CA SER A 117 11.03 -6.58 -35.17
C SER A 117 11.15 -5.64 -36.39
N ILE A 118 12.18 -5.85 -37.21
CA ILE A 118 12.35 -5.17 -38.50
C ILE A 118 11.45 -5.85 -39.53
N TYR A 119 10.56 -5.10 -40.17
CA TYR A 119 9.68 -5.59 -41.22
C TYR A 119 10.11 -5.03 -42.58
N ILE A 120 10.16 -5.90 -43.59
CA ILE A 120 10.32 -5.47 -44.98
C ILE A 120 8.97 -5.53 -45.67
N SER A 121 8.55 -4.40 -46.23
CA SER A 121 7.28 -4.24 -46.93
C SER A 121 7.49 -3.79 -48.37
N TYR A 122 6.40 -3.71 -49.12
CA TYR A 122 6.38 -3.59 -50.58
C TYR A 122 5.60 -2.34 -50.96
N LYS A 123 6.20 -1.43 -51.75
CA LYS A 123 5.61 -0.13 -52.13
C LYS A 123 4.38 -0.31 -53.02
N ASP A 124 4.45 -1.20 -54.01
CA ASP A 124 3.34 -1.58 -54.89
C ASP A 124 2.32 -2.52 -54.23
N HIS A 125 2.61 -2.94 -53.00
CA HIS A 125 1.88 -3.92 -52.22
C HIS A 125 1.75 -5.33 -52.85
N ASN A 126 2.48 -5.61 -53.92
CA ASN A 126 2.63 -6.94 -54.49
C ASN A 126 3.84 -7.62 -53.84
N ARG A 127 3.57 -8.55 -52.93
CA ARG A 127 4.59 -9.31 -52.19
C ARG A 127 5.39 -10.30 -53.04
N LEU A 128 5.06 -10.43 -54.33
CA LEU A 128 5.83 -11.21 -55.30
C LEU A 128 6.85 -10.34 -56.06
N ASN A 129 6.65 -9.02 -56.07
CA ASN A 129 7.61 -8.08 -56.63
C ASN A 129 8.70 -7.79 -55.59
N THR A 130 9.74 -8.62 -55.58
CA THR A 130 10.84 -8.54 -54.62
C THR A 130 12.00 -7.66 -55.07
N THR A 131 11.80 -6.82 -56.08
CA THR A 131 12.85 -5.91 -56.57
C THR A 131 13.29 -4.89 -55.50
N PRO A 132 14.59 -4.57 -55.40
CA PRO A 132 15.13 -3.66 -54.39
C PRO A 132 14.38 -2.33 -54.30
N ASP A 133 14.04 -1.73 -55.45
CA ASP A 133 13.35 -0.44 -55.53
C ASP A 133 11.93 -0.48 -54.96
N ASN A 134 11.28 -1.65 -54.98
CA ASN A 134 9.95 -1.86 -54.45
C ASN A 134 9.95 -2.17 -52.95
N LEU A 135 11.09 -2.51 -52.35
CA LEU A 135 11.20 -2.90 -50.96
C LEU A 135 11.52 -1.70 -50.06
N PHE A 136 10.98 -1.70 -48.85
CA PHE A 136 11.34 -0.73 -47.81
C PHE A 136 11.27 -1.33 -46.41
N LYS A 137 12.14 -0.82 -45.53
CA LYS A 137 12.21 -1.20 -44.12
C LYS A 137 11.21 -0.37 -43.29
N THR A 138 10.52 -1.02 -42.37
CA THR A 138 9.56 -0.38 -41.45
C THR A 138 9.51 -1.11 -40.11
N ASP A 139 9.00 -0.45 -39.08
CA ASP A 139 8.60 -1.06 -37.82
C ASP A 139 7.15 -1.58 -37.87
N LEU A 140 6.67 -2.17 -36.77
CA LEU A 140 5.30 -2.66 -36.66
C LEU A 140 4.27 -1.55 -36.89
N SER A 141 4.52 -0.34 -36.39
CA SER A 141 3.59 0.80 -36.52
C SER A 141 3.44 1.21 -37.99
N GLY A 142 4.55 1.39 -38.70
CA GLY A 142 4.55 1.73 -40.11
C GLY A 142 3.99 0.61 -40.98
N LEU A 143 4.24 -0.66 -40.66
CA LEU A 143 3.62 -1.80 -41.35
C LEU A 143 2.09 -1.76 -41.22
N LEU A 144 1.57 -1.49 -40.02
CA LEU A 144 0.14 -1.37 -39.79
C LEU A 144 -0.45 -0.18 -40.58
N LYS A 145 0.20 0.99 -40.55
CA LYS A 145 -0.20 2.17 -41.34
C LYS A 145 -0.24 1.88 -42.84
N HIS A 146 0.80 1.23 -43.37
CA HIS A 146 0.86 0.83 -44.77
C HIS A 146 -0.24 -0.17 -45.15
N SER A 147 -0.52 -1.14 -44.26
CA SER A 147 -1.62 -2.09 -44.46
C SER A 147 -2.99 -1.41 -44.43
N MET A 148 -3.17 -0.35 -43.64
CA MET A 148 -4.41 0.42 -43.56
C MET A 148 -4.61 1.31 -44.78
N ALA A 149 -3.57 2.04 -45.19
CA ALA A 149 -3.61 2.88 -46.40
C ALA A 149 -4.00 2.06 -47.64
N ALA A 150 -3.64 0.78 -47.66
CA ALA A 150 -3.96 -0.14 -48.74
C ALA A 150 -5.27 -0.93 -48.55
N GLY A 151 -6.12 -0.57 -47.57
CA GLY A 151 -7.40 -1.24 -47.30
C GLY A 151 -7.29 -2.70 -46.85
N ARG A 152 -6.08 -3.20 -46.55
CA ARG A 152 -5.80 -4.61 -46.18
C ARG A 152 -6.10 -4.92 -44.72
N LYS A 153 -6.29 -3.89 -43.91
CA LYS A 153 -6.62 -3.98 -42.50
C LYS A 153 -7.36 -2.73 -42.09
N ASP A 154 -8.39 -2.91 -41.28
CA ASP A 154 -9.10 -1.79 -40.67
C ASP A 154 -8.56 -1.51 -39.25
N MET A 155 -8.42 -0.22 -38.91
CA MET A 155 -8.14 0.24 -37.54
C MET A 155 -9.40 0.30 -36.67
N HIS A 156 -10.59 -0.03 -37.21
CA HIS A 156 -11.89 0.04 -36.53
C HIS A 156 -12.06 -0.89 -35.31
N PHE A 157 -10.97 -1.36 -34.70
CA PHE A 157 -10.98 -1.54 -33.25
C PHE A 157 -10.92 -0.14 -32.56
N GLY A 158 -12.02 0.63 -32.63
CA GLY A 158 -12.28 1.71 -31.66
C GLY A 158 -12.43 3.17 -32.10
N HIS A 159 -12.63 3.52 -33.38
CA HIS A 159 -12.69 4.94 -33.79
C HIS A 159 -13.91 5.43 -34.59
N SER A 160 -14.86 4.58 -34.99
CA SER A 160 -16.16 5.12 -35.44
C SER A 160 -16.99 5.53 -34.21
N ALA A 161 -17.71 6.66 -34.30
CA ALA A 161 -18.56 7.13 -33.20
C ALA A 161 -19.58 6.06 -32.77
N GLU A 162 -20.12 5.33 -33.72
CA GLU A 162 -21.06 4.22 -33.52
C GLU A 162 -20.42 3.06 -32.74
N ASN A 163 -19.21 2.63 -33.12
CA ASN A 163 -18.53 1.56 -32.39
C ASN A 163 -18.10 2.02 -30.99
N GLN A 164 -17.65 3.26 -30.83
CA GLN A 164 -17.34 3.81 -29.50
C GLN A 164 -18.57 3.83 -28.59
N LEU A 165 -19.73 4.22 -29.11
CA LEU A 165 -21.00 4.15 -28.38
C LEU A 165 -21.36 2.70 -28.02
N LEU A 166 -21.30 1.78 -28.99
CA LEU A 166 -21.61 0.37 -28.78
C LEU A 166 -20.69 -0.28 -27.74
N PHE A 167 -19.37 -0.08 -27.83
CA PHE A 167 -18.40 -0.62 -26.87
C PHE A 167 -18.53 0.05 -25.49
N SER A 168 -18.83 1.35 -25.43
CA SER A 168 -19.14 2.05 -24.19
C SER A 168 -20.40 1.48 -23.53
N GLU A 169 -21.43 1.17 -24.31
CA GLU A 169 -22.67 0.58 -23.81
C GLU A 169 -22.48 -0.85 -23.32
N ILE A 170 -21.79 -1.70 -24.10
CA ILE A 170 -21.41 -3.05 -23.71
C ILE A 170 -20.55 -3.01 -22.44
N GLY A 171 -19.54 -2.13 -22.40
CA GLY A 171 -18.69 -1.91 -21.24
C GLY A 171 -19.50 -1.47 -20.01
N ARG A 172 -20.46 -0.55 -20.18
CA ARG A 172 -21.39 -0.12 -19.10
C ARG A 172 -22.25 -1.28 -18.61
N LYS A 173 -22.79 -2.13 -19.49
CA LYS A 173 -23.58 -3.32 -19.09
C LYS A 173 -22.74 -4.30 -18.28
N ILE A 174 -21.48 -4.53 -18.65
CA ILE A 174 -20.58 -5.44 -17.93
C ILE A 174 -20.13 -4.86 -16.57
N THR A 175 -19.91 -3.55 -16.50
CA THR A 175 -19.33 -2.87 -15.33
C THR A 175 -20.37 -2.36 -14.32
N ARG A 176 -21.62 -2.08 -14.75
CA ARG A 176 -22.75 -1.71 -13.89
C ARG A 176 -23.28 -2.93 -13.13
N LYS A 177 -22.51 -3.36 -12.15
CA LYS A 177 -22.92 -4.40 -11.21
C LYS A 177 -23.59 -3.77 -9.99
N PRO A 178 -24.75 -4.30 -9.55
CA PRO A 178 -25.39 -3.81 -8.35
C PRO A 178 -24.48 -4.03 -7.14
N VAL A 179 -24.55 -3.08 -6.21
CA VAL A 179 -23.79 -3.13 -4.96
C VAL A 179 -24.74 -3.00 -3.78
N HIS A 180 -24.52 -3.84 -2.77
CA HIS A 180 -25.33 -3.90 -1.57
C HIS A 180 -24.61 -3.24 -0.40
N GLN A 181 -25.33 -2.40 0.33
CA GLN A 181 -24.87 -1.69 1.52
C GLN A 181 -25.41 -2.38 2.77
N TYR A 182 -24.54 -2.56 3.75
CA TYR A 182 -24.84 -3.17 5.05
C TYR A 182 -24.36 -2.27 6.18
N ASN A 183 -25.05 -2.33 7.33
CA ASN A 183 -24.57 -1.70 8.55
C ASN A 183 -23.40 -2.50 9.17
N MET A 184 -22.85 -2.02 10.28
CA MET A 184 -21.69 -2.62 10.94
C MET A 184 -22.01 -3.94 11.66
N GLU A 185 -23.29 -4.20 11.90
CA GLU A 185 -23.83 -5.45 12.44
C GLU A 185 -24.03 -6.50 11.33
N GLY A 186 -23.88 -6.11 10.05
CA GLY A 186 -24.04 -6.96 8.88
C GLY A 186 -25.48 -7.08 8.38
N LYS A 187 -26.40 -6.24 8.86
CA LYS A 187 -27.78 -6.15 8.37
C LYS A 187 -27.84 -5.32 7.10
N TYR A 188 -28.60 -5.82 6.12
CA TYR A 188 -28.82 -5.15 4.84
C TYR A 188 -29.55 -3.81 5.02
N LEU A 189 -29.08 -2.78 4.30
CA LEU A 189 -29.68 -1.44 4.27
C LEU A 189 -30.32 -1.15 2.90
N GLY A 190 -29.59 -1.42 1.80
CA GLY A 190 -30.03 -1.01 0.47
C GLY A 190 -29.17 -1.59 -0.65
N THR A 191 -29.68 -1.45 -1.88
CA THR A 191 -28.98 -1.82 -3.12
C THR A 191 -28.90 -0.62 -4.02
N TYR A 192 -27.71 -0.39 -4.57
CA TYR A 192 -27.46 0.66 -5.56
C TYR A 192 -27.20 0.00 -6.91
N HIS A 193 -27.63 0.67 -7.98
CA HIS A 193 -27.47 0.16 -9.34
C HIS A 193 -26.00 0.08 -9.78
N SER A 194 -25.12 0.87 -9.17
CA SER A 194 -23.66 0.80 -9.38
C SER A 194 -22.88 1.38 -8.21
N LEU A 195 -21.58 1.11 -8.18
CA LEU A 195 -20.64 1.75 -7.24
C LEU A 195 -20.64 3.28 -7.38
N SER A 196 -20.76 3.82 -8.60
CA SER A 196 -20.82 5.26 -8.86
C SER A 196 -22.08 5.89 -8.28
N SER A 197 -23.23 5.25 -8.49
CA SER A 197 -24.51 5.70 -7.90
C SER A 197 -24.45 5.72 -6.36
N ALA A 198 -23.83 4.71 -5.74
CA ALA A 198 -23.62 4.69 -4.29
C ALA A 198 -22.68 5.81 -3.81
N ALA A 199 -21.61 6.07 -4.57
CA ALA A 199 -20.63 7.11 -4.27
C ALA A 199 -21.23 8.51 -4.29
N GLU A 200 -22.03 8.82 -5.31
CA GLU A 200 -22.71 10.10 -5.48
C GLU A 200 -23.75 10.32 -4.38
N GLN A 201 -24.65 9.36 -4.14
CA GLN A 201 -25.75 9.53 -3.17
C GLN A 201 -25.26 9.66 -1.73
N LEU A 202 -24.20 8.94 -1.35
CA LEU A 202 -23.66 8.98 0.00
C LEU A 202 -22.48 9.94 0.17
N ASN A 203 -22.06 10.59 -0.91
CA ASN A 203 -20.86 11.43 -0.96
C ASN A 203 -19.62 10.72 -0.39
N ILE A 204 -19.39 9.47 -0.82
CA ILE A 204 -18.24 8.64 -0.42
C ILE A 204 -17.36 8.44 -1.64
N GLN A 205 -16.04 8.48 -1.46
CA GLN A 205 -15.07 8.21 -2.51
C GLN A 205 -15.30 6.84 -3.17
N LEU A 206 -15.52 6.83 -4.49
CA LEU A 206 -15.77 5.63 -5.31
C LEU A 206 -14.71 4.55 -5.09
N THR A 207 -13.44 4.96 -5.04
CA THR A 207 -12.29 4.06 -4.85
C THR A 207 -12.36 3.35 -3.49
N ALA A 208 -12.86 4.02 -2.45
CA ALA A 208 -13.03 3.43 -1.13
C ALA A 208 -14.16 2.40 -1.13
N ILE A 209 -15.30 2.69 -1.76
CA ILE A 209 -16.41 1.73 -1.89
C ILE A 209 -15.96 0.50 -2.71
N SER A 210 -15.24 0.72 -3.81
CA SER A 210 -14.71 -0.35 -4.66
C SER A 210 -13.73 -1.25 -3.90
N ALA A 211 -12.81 -0.66 -3.11
CA ALA A 211 -11.90 -1.42 -2.27
C ALA A 211 -12.64 -2.22 -1.19
N ALA A 212 -13.70 -1.66 -0.61
CA ALA A 212 -14.50 -2.32 0.41
C ALA A 212 -15.32 -3.49 -0.15
N ALA A 213 -15.91 -3.29 -1.32
CA ALA A 213 -16.66 -4.32 -2.04
C ALA A 213 -15.79 -5.50 -2.45
N LYS A 214 -14.55 -5.25 -2.87
CA LYS A 214 -13.54 -6.27 -3.23
C LYS A 214 -12.85 -6.91 -2.02
N GLY A 215 -13.15 -6.44 -0.80
CA GLY A 215 -12.52 -6.95 0.43
C GLY A 215 -11.07 -6.52 0.65
N LYS A 216 -10.54 -5.58 -0.15
CA LYS A 216 -9.21 -4.97 0.07
C LYS A 216 -9.23 -4.05 1.30
N THR A 217 -10.34 -3.35 1.48
CA THR A 217 -10.70 -2.71 2.75
C THR A 217 -11.94 -3.40 3.30
N TYR A 218 -12.20 -3.25 4.60
CA TYR A 218 -13.36 -3.91 5.21
C TYR A 218 -14.62 -3.04 5.21
N THR A 219 -14.46 -1.72 5.18
CA THR A 219 -15.55 -0.74 5.23
C THR A 219 -15.23 0.51 4.41
N ALA A 220 -16.26 1.22 3.98
CA ALA A 220 -16.17 2.56 3.38
C ALA A 220 -17.35 3.41 3.84
N GLY A 221 -17.07 4.65 4.26
CA GLY A 221 -18.09 5.57 4.80
C GLY A 221 -18.83 5.07 6.05
N GLY A 222 -18.28 4.10 6.78
CA GLY A 222 -18.93 3.49 7.95
C GLY A 222 -19.89 2.34 7.61
N PHE A 223 -19.93 1.90 6.35
CA PHE A 223 -20.75 0.78 5.88
C PHE A 223 -19.89 -0.35 5.34
N ILE A 224 -20.49 -1.54 5.29
CA ILE A 224 -19.91 -2.71 4.63
C ILE A 224 -20.54 -2.85 3.24
N TRP A 225 -19.71 -3.14 2.25
CA TRP A 225 -20.09 -3.18 0.85
C TRP A 225 -19.85 -4.58 0.27
N ARG A 226 -20.82 -5.09 -0.51
CA ARG A 226 -20.70 -6.37 -1.22
C ARG A 226 -21.28 -6.26 -2.63
N THR A 227 -20.55 -6.82 -3.59
CA THR A 227 -21.02 -7.06 -4.96
C THR A 227 -21.49 -8.51 -5.08
N GLY A 228 -22.47 -8.79 -5.93
CA GLY A 228 -22.97 -10.15 -6.19
C GLY A 228 -24.42 -10.31 -5.74
N PRO A 229 -24.87 -11.53 -5.35
CA PRO A 229 -26.25 -11.76 -4.93
C PRO A 229 -26.54 -11.10 -3.58
N LYS A 230 -27.76 -10.55 -3.45
CA LYS A 230 -28.26 -9.93 -2.22
C LYS A 230 -28.31 -10.97 -1.10
N LYS A 231 -27.69 -10.63 0.03
CA LYS A 231 -27.81 -11.38 1.30
C LYS A 231 -28.54 -10.51 2.33
N SER A 232 -29.42 -11.10 3.14
CA SER A 232 -30.14 -10.39 4.22
C SER A 232 -29.22 -10.00 5.38
N THR A 233 -28.30 -10.89 5.74
CA THR A 233 -27.25 -10.67 6.73
C THR A 233 -25.89 -11.19 6.24
N ILE A 234 -24.82 -10.55 6.70
CA ILE A 234 -23.43 -10.95 6.39
C ILE A 234 -22.61 -11.16 7.66
N PRO A 235 -21.65 -12.12 7.65
CA PRO A 235 -20.81 -12.36 8.81
C PRO A 235 -19.80 -11.21 8.99
N VAL A 236 -19.92 -10.49 10.11
CA VAL A 236 -19.05 -9.34 10.45
C VAL A 236 -17.93 -9.66 11.44
N LYS A 237 -17.86 -10.88 12.00
CA LYS A 237 -16.86 -11.25 13.03
C LYS A 237 -15.41 -10.93 12.62
N LYS A 238 -14.99 -11.35 11.42
CA LYS A 238 -13.63 -11.09 10.90
C LYS A 238 -13.39 -9.60 10.62
N ILE A 239 -14.38 -8.92 10.05
CA ILE A 239 -14.34 -7.48 9.79
C ILE A 239 -14.12 -6.70 11.09
N ASN A 240 -14.91 -7.04 12.11
CA ASN A 240 -14.85 -6.41 13.43
C ASN A 240 -13.54 -6.73 14.16
N ALA A 241 -13.01 -7.95 14.06
CA ALA A 241 -11.69 -8.30 14.61
C ALA A 241 -10.56 -7.48 13.98
N THR A 242 -10.55 -7.32 12.66
CA THR A 242 -9.52 -6.51 11.99
C THR A 242 -9.66 -5.02 12.30
N LEU A 243 -10.90 -4.51 12.36
CA LEU A 243 -11.17 -3.15 12.80
C LEU A 243 -10.75 -2.91 14.26
N ARG A 244 -10.96 -3.88 15.15
CA ARG A 244 -10.52 -3.84 16.56
C ARG A 244 -8.99 -3.74 16.67
N THR A 245 -8.28 -4.47 15.83
CA THR A 245 -6.82 -4.45 15.77
C THR A 245 -6.30 -3.10 15.27
N ALA A 246 -6.96 -2.50 14.27
CA ALA A 246 -6.51 -1.25 13.65
C ALA A 246 -6.98 0.03 14.39
N LYS A 247 -8.19 0.02 14.97
CA LYS A 247 -8.86 1.21 15.52
C LYS A 247 -9.22 1.11 17.01
N GLY A 248 -8.98 -0.04 17.65
CA GLY A 248 -9.33 -0.31 19.04
C GLY A 248 -10.74 -0.85 19.23
N LEU A 249 -11.08 -1.23 20.47
CA LEU A 249 -12.39 -1.77 20.83
C LEU A 249 -13.54 -0.79 20.51
N PRO A 250 -14.69 -1.29 20.02
CA PRO A 250 -15.89 -0.47 19.80
C PRO A 250 -16.40 0.11 21.12
N ILE A 251 -17.30 1.09 21.04
CA ILE A 251 -17.88 1.76 22.20
C ILE A 251 -19.38 1.53 22.22
N SER A 252 -19.92 1.19 23.38
CA SER A 252 -21.36 0.99 23.55
C SER A 252 -21.94 2.03 24.50
N ARG A 253 -23.14 2.49 24.14
CA ARG A 253 -24.02 3.34 24.93
C ARG A 253 -25.02 2.44 25.66
N TYR A 254 -25.15 2.65 26.96
CA TYR A 254 -26.06 1.92 27.85
C TYR A 254 -27.04 2.90 28.49
N ASP A 255 -28.23 2.40 28.79
CA ASP A 255 -29.19 3.13 29.62
C ASP A 255 -28.73 3.14 31.10
N LEU A 256 -29.49 3.83 31.95
CA LEU A 256 -29.21 3.93 33.38
C LEU A 256 -29.53 2.62 34.16
N ASN A 257 -30.15 1.65 33.49
CA ASN A 257 -30.37 0.30 34.02
C ASN A 257 -29.24 -0.66 33.60
N GLY A 258 -28.24 -0.16 32.87
CA GLY A 258 -27.10 -0.95 32.41
C GLY A 258 -27.38 -1.79 31.16
N LYS A 259 -28.54 -1.66 30.51
CA LYS A 259 -28.87 -2.36 29.27
C LYS A 259 -28.29 -1.62 28.06
N ARG A 260 -27.68 -2.36 27.15
CA ARG A 260 -27.05 -1.81 25.94
C ARG A 260 -28.10 -1.24 24.99
N VAL A 261 -28.01 0.06 24.72
CA VAL A 261 -28.84 0.77 23.75
C VAL A 261 -28.29 0.62 22.35
N LYS A 262 -27.00 0.95 22.17
CA LYS A 262 -26.36 0.96 20.84
C LYS A 262 -24.84 0.79 20.91
N THR A 263 -24.27 0.16 19.89
CA THR A 263 -22.82 0.03 19.71
C THR A 263 -22.36 0.89 18.54
N TYR A 264 -21.24 1.58 18.71
CA TYR A 264 -20.60 2.38 17.69
C TYR A 264 -19.19 1.87 17.43
N TYR A 265 -18.80 1.87 16.15
CA TYR A 265 -17.50 1.38 15.73
C TYR A 265 -16.32 2.25 16.20
N ASN A 266 -16.56 3.54 16.50
CA ASN A 266 -15.59 4.43 17.15
C ASN A 266 -16.25 5.66 17.80
N ILE A 267 -15.44 6.43 18.54
CA ILE A 267 -15.84 7.70 19.18
C ILE A 267 -16.38 8.72 18.17
N SER A 268 -15.84 8.78 16.95
CA SER A 268 -16.27 9.76 15.96
C SER A 268 -17.67 9.47 15.41
N ALA A 269 -18.05 8.20 15.29
CA ALA A 269 -19.38 7.79 14.85
C ALA A 269 -20.45 8.17 15.88
N ALA A 270 -20.19 7.83 17.15
CA ALA A 270 -21.07 8.20 18.25
C ALA A 270 -21.19 9.73 18.41
N ALA A 271 -20.06 10.44 18.33
CA ALA A 271 -20.02 11.89 18.41
C ALA A 271 -20.80 12.56 17.27
N LYS A 272 -20.71 12.04 16.04
CA LYS A 272 -21.41 12.62 14.88
C LYS A 272 -22.91 12.35 14.92
N GLU A 273 -23.33 11.15 15.33
CA GLU A 273 -24.74 10.78 15.35
C GLU A 273 -25.51 11.50 16.47
N LEU A 274 -24.90 11.66 17.64
CA LEU A 274 -25.53 12.29 18.81
C LEU A 274 -25.18 13.78 18.96
N ASP A 275 -24.45 14.34 18.00
CA ASP A 275 -23.89 15.68 18.04
C ASP A 275 -23.16 16.01 19.36
N LEU A 276 -22.31 15.08 19.81
CA LEU A 276 -21.59 15.19 21.08
C LEU A 276 -20.11 15.53 20.90
N PRO A 277 -19.55 16.43 21.73
CA PRO A 277 -18.11 16.69 21.78
C PRO A 277 -17.27 15.42 22.01
N LYS A 278 -16.37 15.12 21.06
CA LYS A 278 -15.48 13.93 21.10
C LYS A 278 -14.66 13.83 22.40
N ARG A 279 -14.24 14.96 22.96
CA ARG A 279 -13.43 15.03 24.19
C ARG A 279 -14.23 14.58 25.41
N SER A 280 -15.48 15.05 25.54
CA SER A 280 -16.40 14.68 26.62
C SER A 280 -16.78 13.21 26.54
N LEU A 281 -17.06 12.72 25.33
CA LEU A 281 -17.35 11.31 25.10
C LEU A 281 -16.15 10.42 25.45
N ARG A 282 -14.92 10.84 25.12
CA ARG A 282 -13.70 10.14 25.53
C ARG A 282 -13.57 10.09 27.05
N ASN A 283 -13.83 11.19 27.74
CA ASN A 283 -13.80 11.24 29.20
C ASN A 283 -14.81 10.26 29.82
N ALA A 284 -16.02 10.19 29.26
CA ALA A 284 -17.05 9.24 29.68
C ALA A 284 -16.60 7.79 29.54
N ILE A 285 -16.05 7.43 28.37
CA ILE A 285 -15.54 6.07 28.09
C ILE A 285 -14.37 5.70 29.01
N THR A 286 -13.51 6.65 29.36
CA THR A 286 -12.37 6.42 30.28
C THR A 286 -12.78 6.37 31.75
N GLY A 287 -14.05 6.59 32.09
CA GLY A 287 -14.54 6.62 33.47
C GLY A 287 -14.21 7.92 34.22
N LYS A 288 -13.70 8.95 33.54
CA LYS A 288 -13.54 10.30 34.13
C LYS A 288 -14.88 10.99 34.34
N VAL A 289 -15.87 10.65 33.52
CA VAL A 289 -17.25 11.09 33.64
C VAL A 289 -18.12 9.84 33.69
N LEU A 290 -18.88 9.66 34.77
CA LEU A 290 -19.68 8.45 35.01
C LEU A 290 -20.93 8.41 34.12
N ILE A 291 -21.65 9.54 34.02
CA ILE A 291 -22.86 9.68 33.18
C ILE A 291 -22.64 10.85 32.23
N TYR A 292 -22.91 10.65 30.94
CA TYR A 292 -22.81 11.67 29.91
C TYR A 292 -23.93 11.53 28.88
N ALA A 293 -24.64 12.63 28.59
CA ALA A 293 -25.85 12.64 27.76
C ALA A 293 -26.87 11.57 28.19
N ASP A 294 -27.17 11.56 29.50
CA ASP A 294 -28.12 10.64 30.16
C ASP A 294 -27.86 9.15 29.89
N SER A 295 -26.60 8.79 29.69
CA SER A 295 -26.21 7.42 29.36
C SER A 295 -24.84 7.06 29.90
N VAL A 296 -24.63 5.75 30.06
CA VAL A 296 -23.35 5.18 30.48
C VAL A 296 -22.58 4.71 29.26
N TRP A 297 -21.27 5.00 29.22
CA TRP A 297 -20.43 4.71 28.06
C TRP A 297 -19.29 3.77 28.45
N ARG A 298 -19.15 2.66 27.74
CA ARG A 298 -18.07 1.68 27.96
C ARG A 298 -17.45 1.23 26.64
N LYS A 299 -16.21 0.75 26.73
CA LYS A 299 -15.57 0.01 25.63
C LYS A 299 -16.08 -1.43 25.62
N GLY A 300 -16.28 -1.98 24.42
CA GLY A 300 -16.77 -3.34 24.21
C GLY A 300 -18.25 -3.38 23.88
N GLU A 301 -18.82 -4.58 23.97
CA GLU A 301 -20.16 -4.92 23.49
C GLU A 301 -20.91 -5.78 24.52
N LYS A 302 -20.64 -5.61 25.82
CA LYS A 302 -21.42 -6.36 26.84
C LYS A 302 -22.91 -5.98 26.72
N GLU A 303 -23.80 -6.93 26.90
CA GLU A 303 -25.25 -6.69 26.77
C GLU A 303 -25.81 -5.95 27.98
N ASN A 304 -25.37 -6.36 29.17
CA ASN A 304 -25.64 -5.67 30.43
C ASN A 304 -24.33 -5.30 31.13
N ILE A 305 -24.33 -4.16 31.82
CA ILE A 305 -23.22 -3.69 32.64
C ILE A 305 -23.72 -3.30 34.03
N ASP A 306 -22.84 -3.44 35.03
CA ASP A 306 -23.06 -2.88 36.36
C ASP A 306 -22.94 -1.34 36.32
N VAL A 307 -23.96 -0.68 36.85
CA VAL A 307 -24.17 0.78 36.88
C VAL A 307 -24.37 1.31 38.30
N GLU A 308 -24.07 0.52 39.35
CA GLU A 308 -24.24 0.94 40.75
C GLU A 308 -23.48 2.23 41.06
N LYS A 309 -22.25 2.38 40.55
CA LYS A 309 -21.42 3.59 40.78
C LYS A 309 -21.99 4.83 40.09
N GLU A 310 -22.51 4.66 38.88
CA GLU A 310 -23.17 5.71 38.12
C GLU A 310 -24.45 6.17 38.81
N ASN A 311 -25.28 5.22 39.28
CA ASN A 311 -26.52 5.49 40.00
C ASN A 311 -26.25 6.14 41.36
N LEU A 312 -25.27 5.66 42.11
CA LEU A 312 -24.80 6.29 43.34
C LEU A 312 -24.30 7.71 43.06
N SER A 313 -23.53 7.94 41.99
CA SER A 313 -23.12 9.29 41.60
C SER A 313 -24.29 10.18 41.20
N LYS A 314 -25.35 9.65 40.57
CA LYS A 314 -26.55 10.42 40.22
C LYS A 314 -27.36 10.79 41.46
N GLN A 315 -27.53 9.86 42.39
CA GLN A 315 -28.18 10.10 43.69
C GLN A 315 -27.42 11.15 44.50
N LEU A 316 -26.10 11.01 44.59
CA LEU A 316 -25.27 11.95 45.32
C LEU A 316 -25.21 13.35 44.62
N ARG A 317 -25.38 13.43 43.28
CA ARG A 317 -25.49 14.70 42.51
C ARG A 317 -26.75 15.50 42.82
N ALA A 318 -27.77 14.87 43.40
CA ALA A 318 -28.89 15.59 43.98
C ALA A 318 -28.46 16.21 45.32
N GLY A 319 -27.79 17.36 45.27
CA GLY A 319 -27.53 18.21 46.45
C GLY A 319 -26.19 17.95 47.17
N TYR A 320 -25.05 18.05 46.48
CA TYR A 320 -23.75 17.82 47.13
C TYR A 320 -23.32 18.93 48.07
N THR A 321 -23.15 18.57 49.33
CA THR A 321 -22.27 19.24 50.27
C THR A 321 -20.88 18.58 50.28
N LEU A 322 -19.82 19.35 50.52
CA LEU A 322 -18.44 18.87 50.64
C LEU A 322 -17.90 19.23 52.02
N SER A 323 -17.47 18.25 52.80
CA SER A 323 -16.98 18.46 54.16
C SER A 323 -15.45 18.29 54.26
N GLN A 324 -14.81 19.18 55.02
CA GLN A 324 -13.41 19.11 55.42
C GLN A 324 -13.30 18.51 56.82
N TYR A 325 -12.37 17.58 57.01
CA TYR A 325 -12.12 16.89 58.29
C TYR A 325 -10.65 17.03 58.69
N ASP A 326 -10.40 16.97 60.00
CA ASP A 326 -9.06 16.83 60.56
C ASP A 326 -8.52 15.39 60.40
N LEU A 327 -7.28 15.15 60.85
CA LEU A 327 -6.65 13.81 60.83
C LEU A 327 -7.24 12.84 61.88
N THR A 328 -8.09 13.33 62.79
CA THR A 328 -8.84 12.52 63.77
C THR A 328 -10.22 12.11 63.25
N GLY A 329 -10.62 12.63 62.09
CA GLY A 329 -11.91 12.41 61.45
C GLY A 329 -13.03 13.31 61.96
N LYS A 330 -12.74 14.34 62.76
CA LYS A 330 -13.69 15.37 63.21
C LYS A 330 -13.94 16.37 62.07
N LYS A 331 -15.22 16.64 61.78
CA LYS A 331 -15.63 17.62 60.77
C LYS A 331 -15.28 19.04 61.21
N LEU A 332 -14.71 19.81 60.30
CA LEU A 332 -14.35 21.22 60.49
C LEU A 332 -15.36 22.15 59.82
N ILE A 333 -15.64 21.94 58.54
CA ILE A 333 -16.52 22.81 57.75
C ILE A 333 -17.21 22.02 56.64
N THR A 334 -18.43 22.43 56.29
CA THR A 334 -19.22 21.91 55.17
C THR A 334 -19.45 23.02 54.15
N PHE A 335 -19.20 22.74 52.88
CA PHE A 335 -19.43 23.64 51.75
C PHE A 335 -20.62 23.15 50.93
N ASN A 336 -21.37 24.06 50.30
CA ASN A 336 -22.53 23.71 49.47
C ASN A 336 -22.14 23.32 48.04
N SER A 337 -20.86 23.48 47.68
CA SER A 337 -20.33 23.02 46.39
C SER A 337 -18.82 22.82 46.43
N SER A 338 -18.31 21.97 45.53
CA SER A 338 -16.86 21.83 45.31
C SER A 338 -16.18 23.11 44.83
N LYS A 339 -16.93 24.05 44.24
CA LYS A 339 -16.41 25.33 43.75
C LYS A 339 -16.10 26.27 44.90
N GLU A 340 -17.00 26.33 45.89
CA GLU A 340 -16.84 27.10 47.13
C GLU A 340 -15.67 26.58 47.96
N ALA A 341 -15.58 25.25 48.11
CA ALA A 341 -14.45 24.61 48.78
C ALA A 341 -13.09 24.89 48.10
N ALA A 342 -13.08 24.93 46.76
CA ALA A 342 -11.87 25.16 45.97
C ALA A 342 -11.38 26.60 46.10
N GLN A 343 -12.30 27.55 46.15
CA GLN A 343 -11.99 28.94 46.42
C GLN A 343 -11.45 29.14 47.83
N TYR A 344 -12.08 28.53 48.85
CA TYR A 344 -11.60 28.58 50.23
C TYR A 344 -10.19 27.98 50.39
N ALA A 345 -9.94 26.84 49.77
CA ALA A 345 -8.62 26.19 49.84
C ALA A 345 -7.58 26.80 48.87
N GLY A 346 -7.96 27.69 47.97
CA GLY A 346 -7.07 28.31 46.97
C GLY A 346 -6.49 27.32 45.96
N VAL A 347 -7.31 26.39 45.46
CA VAL A 347 -6.89 25.31 44.54
C VAL A 347 -7.89 25.13 43.40
N GLN A 348 -7.52 24.34 42.39
CA GLN A 348 -8.42 24.03 41.27
C GLN A 348 -9.52 23.05 41.69
N VAL A 349 -10.73 23.20 41.14
CA VAL A 349 -11.92 22.38 41.49
C VAL A 349 -11.67 20.89 41.26
N GLU A 350 -10.91 20.53 40.22
CA GLU A 350 -10.52 19.16 39.90
C GLU A 350 -9.61 18.54 40.97
N GLN A 351 -8.78 19.34 41.63
CA GLN A 351 -7.92 18.85 42.72
C GLN A 351 -8.79 18.46 43.92
N ILE A 352 -9.73 19.32 44.34
CA ILE A 352 -10.64 18.99 45.44
C ILE A 352 -11.50 17.77 45.14
N ASN A 353 -12.06 17.68 43.93
CA ASN A 353 -12.86 16.51 43.55
C ASN A 353 -12.05 15.22 43.57
N ALA A 354 -10.76 15.27 43.22
CA ALA A 354 -9.87 14.11 43.35
C ALA A 354 -9.55 13.75 44.81
N MET A 355 -9.44 14.75 45.71
CA MET A 355 -9.18 14.53 47.14
C MET A 355 -10.40 13.99 47.87
N ALA A 356 -11.59 14.42 47.46
CA ALA A 356 -12.87 13.98 48.02
C ALA A 356 -13.14 12.47 47.86
N ILE A 357 -12.41 11.80 46.96
CA ILE A 357 -12.56 10.39 46.59
C ILE A 357 -11.37 9.55 47.03
N ARG A 358 -10.18 10.15 47.19
CA ARG A 358 -8.93 9.43 47.43
C ARG A 358 -8.59 9.36 48.91
N ASP A 359 -8.06 8.21 49.32
CA ASP A 359 -7.63 7.94 50.70
C ASP A 359 -6.12 8.15 50.90
N ASP A 360 -5.37 8.32 49.81
CA ASP A 360 -3.90 8.33 49.79
C ASP A 360 -3.28 9.73 49.66
N LEU A 361 -4.12 10.78 49.65
CA LEU A 361 -3.71 12.16 49.42
C LEU A 361 -4.41 13.08 50.41
N LEU A 362 -3.61 13.95 51.05
CA LEU A 362 -4.09 15.05 51.88
C LEU A 362 -3.96 16.35 51.09
N LEU A 363 -4.91 17.25 51.28
CA LEU A 363 -4.83 18.60 50.69
C LEU A 363 -4.66 19.60 51.83
N LYS A 364 -3.51 20.28 51.82
CA LYS A 364 -3.08 21.19 52.90
C LYS A 364 -3.15 20.57 54.30
N GLY A 365 -2.96 19.25 54.41
CA GLY A 365 -2.99 18.52 55.68
C GLY A 365 -4.38 18.04 56.13
N PHE A 366 -5.43 18.26 55.34
CA PHE A 366 -6.82 17.91 55.70
C PHE A 366 -7.40 16.81 54.81
N ILE A 367 -8.41 16.10 55.35
CA ILE A 367 -9.18 15.06 54.65
C ILE A 367 -10.45 15.71 54.08
N TRP A 368 -10.79 15.39 52.84
CA TRP A 368 -11.97 15.95 52.14
C TRP A 368 -12.91 14.80 51.77
N ARG A 369 -14.22 14.95 52.00
CA ARG A 369 -15.23 13.96 51.59
C ARG A 369 -16.53 14.63 51.14
N TYR A 370 -17.25 13.96 50.24
CA TYR A 370 -18.61 14.36 49.89
C TYR A 370 -19.60 13.99 50.99
N GLY A 371 -20.61 14.83 51.19
CA GLY A 371 -21.64 14.68 52.21
C GLY A 371 -21.43 15.57 53.43
N ASN A 372 -22.33 15.45 54.40
CA ASN A 372 -22.39 16.30 55.60
C ASN A 372 -22.16 15.52 56.92
N ASN A 373 -21.57 14.33 56.84
CA ASN A 373 -21.41 13.45 58.00
C ASN A 373 -20.57 14.12 59.08
N MET A 374 -21.04 14.12 60.34
CA MET A 374 -20.40 14.85 61.44
C MET A 374 -19.00 14.29 61.82
N ARG A 375 -18.74 13.02 61.49
CA ARG A 375 -17.45 12.35 61.71
C ARG A 375 -17.21 11.30 60.62
N LEU A 376 -15.95 11.07 60.26
CA LEU A 376 -15.54 9.92 59.43
C LEU A 376 -15.63 8.63 60.24
N THR A 377 -15.88 7.50 59.58
CA THR A 377 -15.93 6.20 60.26
C THR A 377 -14.54 5.74 60.70
N GLU A 378 -14.44 4.98 61.80
CA GLU A 378 -13.16 4.46 62.31
C GLU A 378 -12.43 3.57 61.27
N ILE A 379 -13.19 2.87 60.44
CA ILE A 379 -12.68 2.05 59.33
C ILE A 379 -12.01 2.93 58.27
N GLU A 380 -12.62 4.07 57.90
CA GLU A 380 -12.06 5.01 56.94
C GLU A 380 -10.78 5.67 57.48
N ILE A 381 -10.79 6.08 58.74
CA ILE A 381 -9.62 6.69 59.40
C ILE A 381 -8.44 5.72 59.41
N THR A 382 -8.68 4.45 59.77
CA THR A 382 -7.66 3.40 59.78
C THR A 382 -7.11 3.13 58.38
N ARG A 383 -7.98 3.14 57.35
CA ARG A 383 -7.59 2.96 55.95
C ARG A 383 -6.75 4.11 55.42
N ILE A 384 -7.11 5.35 55.76
CA ILE A 384 -6.37 6.57 55.37
C ILE A 384 -5.00 6.57 56.05
N LYS A 385 -4.94 6.32 57.37
CA LYS A 385 -3.68 6.19 58.11
C LYS A 385 -2.77 5.12 57.50
N LYS A 386 -3.29 3.92 57.23
CA LYS A 386 -2.53 2.81 56.63
C LYS A 386 -1.99 3.14 55.23
N LYS A 387 -2.71 3.91 54.41
CA LYS A 387 -2.25 4.32 53.07
C LYS A 387 -1.23 5.47 53.12
N LEU A 388 -1.30 6.33 54.14
CA LEU A 388 -0.34 7.41 54.37
C LEU A 388 1.02 6.89 54.90
N THR A 389 1.04 5.78 55.65
CA THR A 389 2.27 5.17 56.19
C THR A 389 3.00 4.21 55.25
N VAL A 390 2.47 3.90 54.06
CA VAL A 390 3.20 3.05 53.09
C VAL A 390 4.32 3.86 52.45
N GLU A 391 5.55 3.70 52.94
CA GLU A 391 6.75 4.15 52.23
C GLU A 391 6.82 3.44 50.86
N LYS A 392 6.64 4.20 49.78
CA LYS A 392 6.88 3.68 48.43
C LYS A 392 8.37 3.39 48.31
N GLN A 393 8.77 2.13 48.12
CA GLN A 393 10.13 1.75 47.73
C GLN A 393 10.54 2.54 46.49
N LYS A 394 11.52 3.43 46.63
CA LYS A 394 12.02 4.34 45.57
C LYS A 394 13.23 3.77 44.85
N ASP A 395 13.81 2.69 45.37
CA ASP A 395 15.05 2.13 44.90
C ASP A 395 14.90 1.44 43.55
N ILE A 396 16.01 1.37 42.81
CA ILE A 396 16.01 0.96 41.41
C ILE A 396 17.34 0.31 41.04
N THR A 397 17.26 -0.77 40.28
CA THR A 397 18.40 -1.53 39.75
C THR A 397 18.52 -1.33 38.24
N GLN A 398 19.74 -1.09 37.79
CA GLN A 398 20.15 -0.94 36.39
C GLN A 398 20.78 -2.24 35.87
N TYR A 399 20.42 -2.63 34.65
CA TYR A 399 20.95 -3.81 33.96
C TYR A 399 21.46 -3.46 32.56
N ASP A 400 22.47 -4.20 32.11
CA ASP A 400 22.89 -4.19 30.71
C ASP A 400 21.85 -4.89 29.79
N LEU A 401 22.08 -4.83 28.47
CA LEU A 401 21.21 -5.47 27.48
C LEU A 401 21.32 -7.00 27.45
N LYS A 402 22.28 -7.58 28.17
CA LYS A 402 22.44 -9.03 28.37
C LYS A 402 21.74 -9.51 29.65
N GLY A 403 21.19 -8.58 30.45
CA GLY A 403 20.48 -8.83 31.69
C GLY A 403 21.37 -8.90 32.92
N ASN A 404 22.64 -8.50 32.86
CA ASN A 404 23.51 -8.46 34.03
C ASN A 404 23.31 -7.15 34.80
N ARG A 405 23.29 -7.23 36.12
CA ARG A 405 23.15 -6.06 36.99
C ARG A 405 24.41 -5.21 36.94
N VAL A 406 24.27 -3.94 36.57
CA VAL A 406 25.37 -2.97 36.45
C VAL A 406 25.31 -1.85 37.48
N GLY A 407 24.17 -1.63 38.13
CA GLY A 407 24.04 -0.60 39.15
C GLY A 407 22.81 -0.75 40.03
N TYR A 408 22.85 -0.19 41.23
CA TYR A 408 21.72 -0.08 42.15
C TYR A 408 21.71 1.33 42.74
N PHE A 409 20.53 1.93 42.82
CA PHE A 409 20.36 3.32 43.22
C PHE A 409 19.18 3.45 44.21
N PRO A 410 19.30 4.28 45.26
CA PRO A 410 18.22 4.53 46.21
C PRO A 410 16.99 5.21 45.60
N SER A 411 17.17 5.94 44.49
CA SER A 411 16.06 6.57 43.78
C SER A 411 16.28 6.67 42.27
N MET A 412 15.19 6.81 41.51
CA MET A 412 15.23 7.14 40.08
C MET A 412 15.95 8.47 39.78
N THR A 413 15.98 9.39 40.75
CA THR A 413 16.66 10.67 40.62
C THR A 413 18.17 10.48 40.73
N ASP A 414 18.63 9.62 41.64
CA ASP A 414 20.05 9.31 41.82
C ASP A 414 20.58 8.50 40.64
N ALA A 415 19.77 7.54 40.16
CA ALA A 415 20.03 6.82 38.92
C ALA A 415 20.18 7.78 37.72
N ALA A 416 19.30 8.78 37.60
CA ALA A 416 19.35 9.76 36.51
C ALA A 416 20.61 10.63 36.56
N LYS A 417 21.03 11.05 37.77
CA LYS A 417 22.25 11.83 37.97
C LYS A 417 23.50 11.00 37.66
N ALA A 418 23.58 9.77 38.17
CA ALA A 418 24.75 8.91 38.01
C ALA A 418 24.95 8.43 36.56
N THR A 419 23.86 8.21 35.81
CA THR A 419 23.94 7.65 34.45
C THR A 419 23.76 8.68 33.33
N GLY A 420 23.42 9.94 33.66
CA GLY A 420 23.06 10.97 32.69
C GLY A 420 21.74 10.71 31.95
N VAL A 421 21.01 9.65 32.30
CA VAL A 421 19.74 9.28 31.66
C VAL A 421 18.60 10.10 32.26
N LYS A 422 17.78 10.73 31.41
CA LYS A 422 16.61 11.50 31.88
C LYS A 422 15.68 10.64 32.75
N ARG A 423 15.31 11.12 33.94
CA ARG A 423 14.39 10.46 34.89
C ARG A 423 13.12 9.92 34.22
N ASN A 424 12.47 10.71 33.35
CA ASN A 424 11.25 10.29 32.65
C ASN A 424 11.48 9.09 31.72
N SER A 425 12.71 8.95 31.20
CA SER A 425 13.10 7.79 30.38
C SER A 425 13.27 6.54 31.23
N ILE A 426 13.84 6.67 32.43
CA ILE A 426 13.96 5.58 33.42
C ILE A 426 12.56 5.13 33.87
N GLN A 427 11.71 6.08 34.23
CA GLN A 427 10.33 5.82 34.65
C GLN A 427 9.51 5.10 33.56
N SER A 428 9.62 5.54 32.29
CA SER A 428 8.93 4.90 31.18
C SER A 428 9.32 3.42 31.00
N VAL A 429 10.54 3.04 31.40
CA VAL A 429 11.02 1.65 31.34
C VAL A 429 10.50 0.84 32.51
N THR A 430 10.57 1.39 33.72
CA THR A 430 10.03 0.71 34.91
C THR A 430 8.52 0.52 34.84
N ASP A 431 7.82 1.41 34.15
CA ASP A 431 6.36 1.38 33.96
C ASP A 431 5.96 0.51 32.75
N GLY A 432 6.94 -0.06 32.02
CA GLY A 432 6.71 -0.98 30.91
C GLY A 432 6.34 -0.32 29.58
N TYR A 433 6.39 1.01 29.49
CA TYR A 433 6.12 1.74 28.24
C TYR A 433 7.29 1.71 27.25
N LYS A 434 8.52 1.46 27.73
CA LYS A 434 9.74 1.34 26.92
C LYS A 434 10.55 0.13 27.35
N ALA A 435 11.24 -0.48 26.39
CA ALA A 435 12.12 -1.62 26.67
C ALA A 435 13.45 -1.18 27.32
N THR A 436 13.98 -0.02 26.95
CA THR A 436 15.26 0.50 27.46
C THR A 436 15.22 2.02 27.64
N GLY A 437 16.07 2.52 28.54
CA GLY A 437 16.23 3.94 28.84
C GLY A 437 17.71 4.25 28.93
N GLY A 438 18.21 5.08 28.01
CA GLY A 438 19.64 5.39 27.93
C GLY A 438 20.53 4.18 27.60
N GLY A 439 19.99 3.14 26.95
CA GLY A 439 20.73 1.92 26.64
C GLY A 439 20.69 0.83 27.71
N PHE A 440 20.01 1.07 28.84
CA PHE A 440 19.93 0.15 29.97
C PHE A 440 18.50 -0.32 30.24
N ILE A 441 18.38 -1.46 30.93
CA ILE A 441 17.11 -1.97 31.46
C ILE A 441 17.01 -1.55 32.93
N TRP A 442 15.82 -1.13 33.36
CA TRP A 442 15.59 -0.57 34.69
C TRP A 442 14.47 -1.34 35.41
N ARG A 443 14.71 -1.77 36.65
CA ARG A 443 13.72 -2.45 37.50
C ARG A 443 13.68 -1.80 38.88
N ARG A 444 12.48 -1.59 39.42
CA ARG A 444 12.29 -1.09 40.78
C ARG A 444 12.75 -2.14 41.81
N GLY A 445 13.22 -1.69 42.97
CA GLY A 445 13.79 -2.54 44.01
C GLY A 445 15.23 -2.97 43.75
N TYR A 446 15.79 -3.69 44.72
CA TYR A 446 17.06 -4.41 44.59
C TYR A 446 16.86 -5.73 43.86
N GLY A 447 17.26 -5.80 42.59
CA GLY A 447 17.04 -6.98 41.75
C GLY A 447 18.26 -7.91 41.65
N ASN A 448 18.01 -9.12 41.13
CA ASN A 448 18.98 -10.22 41.04
C ASN A 448 20.23 -9.86 40.23
N LYS A 449 21.35 -10.57 40.45
CA LYS A 449 22.62 -10.33 39.72
C LYS A 449 22.46 -10.50 38.20
N LYS A 450 21.54 -11.35 37.75
CA LYS A 450 21.21 -11.56 36.33
C LYS A 450 19.71 -11.76 36.16
N ILE A 451 19.14 -11.14 35.12
CA ILE A 451 17.73 -11.26 34.76
C ILE A 451 17.57 -11.90 33.39
N ILE A 452 16.53 -12.72 33.23
CA ILE A 452 16.15 -13.31 31.95
C ILE A 452 15.33 -12.28 31.18
N ILE A 453 15.79 -11.90 29.99
CA ILE A 453 15.11 -10.94 29.13
C ILE A 453 14.10 -11.71 28.26
N PRO A 454 12.80 -11.34 28.24
CA PRO A 454 11.84 -11.98 27.35
C PRO A 454 12.25 -11.77 25.88
N LYS A 455 12.31 -12.84 25.07
CA LYS A 455 12.48 -12.76 23.61
C LYS A 455 11.25 -12.09 22.99
N THR A 456 11.26 -10.76 22.90
CA THR A 456 10.24 -10.03 22.14
C THR A 456 10.55 -10.10 20.64
N PRO A 457 9.55 -10.14 19.73
CA PRO A 457 9.75 -10.28 18.28
C PRO A 457 10.37 -9.05 17.60
N ARG A 458 10.94 -8.10 18.35
CA ARG A 458 11.76 -7.00 17.81
C ARG A 458 13.07 -6.93 18.61
N PRO A 459 14.24 -6.91 17.95
CA PRO A 459 15.51 -6.71 18.62
C PRO A 459 15.48 -5.41 19.44
N LEU A 460 15.85 -5.50 20.73
CA LEU A 460 16.05 -4.32 21.57
C LEU A 460 17.18 -3.46 20.96
N GLY A 461 16.88 -2.19 20.64
CA GLY A 461 17.90 -1.18 20.36
C GLY A 461 18.19 -0.82 18.91
N PHE A 462 17.76 -1.60 17.91
CA PHE A 462 17.92 -1.19 16.51
C PHE A 462 16.80 -0.23 16.09
N LYS A 463 17.06 1.08 16.13
CA LYS A 463 16.47 1.94 15.10
C LYS A 463 17.09 1.45 13.79
N LEU A 464 16.30 0.86 12.88
CA LEU A 464 16.73 0.76 11.49
C LEU A 464 16.96 2.19 10.99
N THR A 465 18.19 2.68 11.13
CA THR A 465 18.65 3.86 10.42
C THR A 465 18.77 3.42 8.98
N LYS A 466 17.71 3.70 8.21
CA LYS A 466 17.77 3.50 6.76
C LYS A 466 18.73 4.55 6.21
N GLU A 467 19.59 4.12 5.30
CA GLU A 467 20.45 5.01 4.54
C GLU A 467 19.61 6.10 3.88
N VAL A 468 20.19 7.29 3.78
CA VAL A 468 19.57 8.45 3.15
C VAL A 468 20.59 9.07 2.23
N ASN A 469 20.19 9.27 0.98
CA ASN A 469 21.01 9.79 -0.08
C ASN A 469 20.60 11.25 -0.36
N GLN A 470 21.60 12.13 -0.40
CA GLN A 470 21.47 13.53 -0.80
C GLN A 470 21.82 13.67 -2.28
N TYR A 471 20.95 14.33 -3.03
CA TYR A 471 21.09 14.60 -4.46
C TYR A 471 21.06 16.10 -4.75
N SER A 472 21.70 16.52 -5.84
CA SER A 472 21.57 17.86 -6.41
C SER A 472 20.17 18.09 -6.98
N LEU A 473 19.84 19.34 -7.33
CA LEU A 473 18.57 19.66 -7.99
C LEU A 473 18.47 19.03 -9.39
N GLU A 474 19.58 18.77 -10.08
CA GLU A 474 19.61 17.95 -11.31
C GLU A 474 19.66 16.43 -11.03
N ASN A 475 19.37 16.00 -9.80
CA ASN A 475 19.23 14.61 -9.40
C ASN A 475 20.54 13.79 -9.47
N LYS A 476 21.71 14.45 -9.38
CA LYS A 476 23.01 13.78 -9.24
C LYS A 476 23.28 13.46 -7.77
N LEU A 477 23.78 12.25 -7.48
CA LEU A 477 24.08 11.84 -6.11
C LEU A 477 25.27 12.63 -5.56
N ILE A 478 25.07 13.32 -4.44
CA ILE A 478 26.12 14.09 -3.76
C ILE A 478 26.76 13.23 -2.67
N LYS A 479 25.95 12.67 -1.77
CA LYS A 479 26.45 11.95 -0.59
C LYS A 479 25.45 10.94 -0.04
N ARG A 480 25.97 9.84 0.48
CA ARG A 480 25.20 8.80 1.20
C ARG A 480 25.41 8.97 2.70
N PHE A 481 24.34 8.90 3.48
CA PHE A 481 24.36 8.99 4.93
C PHE A 481 23.76 7.74 5.53
N ASN A 482 24.35 7.24 6.61
CA ASN A 482 23.86 6.03 7.28
C ASN A 482 22.58 6.31 8.09
N SER A 483 22.24 7.60 8.32
CA SER A 483 21.02 8.00 8.99
C SER A 483 20.55 9.42 8.66
N ILE A 484 19.26 9.70 8.87
CA ILE A 484 18.69 11.07 8.80
C ILE A 484 19.38 12.02 9.78
N ALA A 485 19.84 11.52 10.94
CA ALA A 485 20.49 12.35 11.95
C ALA A 485 21.92 12.77 11.55
N GLU A 486 22.60 11.95 10.77
CA GLU A 486 23.89 12.28 10.17
C GLU A 486 23.72 13.28 9.02
N ALA A 487 22.74 13.03 8.14
CA ALA A 487 22.36 13.96 7.08
C ALA A 487 22.01 15.36 7.61
N ALA A 488 21.25 15.43 8.71
CA ALA A 488 20.86 16.67 9.39
C ALA A 488 22.07 17.46 9.91
N ARG A 489 23.02 16.79 10.56
CA ARG A 489 24.25 17.43 11.07
C ARG A 489 25.11 17.98 9.93
N HIS A 490 25.22 17.26 8.83
CA HIS A 490 26.03 17.68 7.68
C HIS A 490 25.39 18.82 6.88
N SER A 491 24.06 18.83 6.75
CA SER A 491 23.34 19.84 5.96
C SER A 491 22.93 21.08 6.77
N GLY A 492 23.14 21.08 8.09
CA GLY A 492 22.64 22.14 8.98
C GLY A 492 21.11 22.17 9.10
N LEU A 493 20.41 21.16 8.58
CA LEU A 493 18.95 21.08 8.61
C LEU A 493 18.48 20.28 9.81
N HIS A 494 17.32 20.64 10.37
CA HIS A 494 16.72 19.83 11.44
C HIS A 494 16.24 18.46 10.92
N PHE A 495 16.46 17.39 11.70
CA PHE A 495 16.17 16.00 11.27
C PHE A 495 14.71 15.76 10.87
N SER A 496 13.75 16.49 11.46
CA SER A 496 12.33 16.41 11.10
C SER A 496 12.05 16.95 9.69
N THR A 497 12.83 17.93 9.22
CA THR A 497 12.71 18.55 7.90
C THR A 497 13.10 17.57 6.80
N ILE A 498 14.23 16.88 6.96
CA ILE A 498 14.66 15.82 6.04
C ILE A 498 13.68 14.63 6.08
N ALA A 499 13.23 14.23 7.27
CA ALA A 499 12.23 13.16 7.42
C ALA A 499 10.87 13.49 6.80
N ASN A 500 10.47 14.76 6.79
CA ASN A 500 9.24 15.22 6.14
C ASN A 500 9.40 15.30 4.62
N ALA A 501 10.54 15.76 4.12
CA ALA A 501 10.83 15.81 2.69
C ALA A 501 10.77 14.42 2.04
N ILE A 502 11.30 13.40 2.72
CA ILE A 502 11.23 12.01 2.26
C ILE A 502 9.78 11.48 2.30
N ARG A 503 9.00 11.83 3.33
CA ARG A 503 7.62 11.33 3.51
C ARG A 503 6.60 12.03 2.61
N SER A 504 6.81 13.28 2.26
CA SER A 504 5.86 14.10 1.50
C SER A 504 5.88 13.81 0.00
N GLY A 505 6.74 12.89 -0.47
CA GLY A 505 6.90 12.53 -1.88
C GLY A 505 7.60 13.58 -2.74
N LYS A 506 7.71 14.83 -2.27
CA LYS A 506 8.41 15.92 -2.97
C LYS A 506 9.93 15.80 -2.90
N GLY A 507 10.47 15.13 -1.88
CA GLY A 507 11.90 14.85 -1.73
C GLY A 507 12.79 16.07 -1.48
N ARG A 508 12.29 17.31 -1.44
CA ARG A 508 13.12 18.53 -1.38
C ARG A 508 13.22 19.12 0.03
N ALA A 509 14.43 19.40 0.50
CA ALA A 509 14.70 20.18 1.71
C ALA A 509 16.08 20.86 1.65
N GLY A 510 16.13 22.14 2.01
CA GLY A 510 17.36 22.95 2.09
C GLY A 510 18.15 23.02 0.78
N GLY A 511 17.47 23.08 -0.37
CA GLY A 511 18.13 23.13 -1.69
C GLY A 511 18.56 21.77 -2.25
N TYR A 512 18.34 20.66 -1.52
CA TYR A 512 18.74 19.32 -1.94
C TYR A 512 17.54 18.37 -2.07
N ILE A 513 17.71 17.30 -2.84
CA ILE A 513 16.76 16.20 -2.94
C ILE A 513 17.22 15.05 -2.04
N TRP A 514 16.34 14.54 -1.19
CA TRP A 514 16.59 13.49 -0.21
C TRP A 514 15.76 12.25 -0.54
N LYS A 515 16.44 11.12 -0.73
CA LYS A 515 15.80 9.82 -0.98
C LYS A 515 16.35 8.76 -0.02
N LYS A 516 15.55 7.73 0.23
CA LYS A 516 16.00 6.53 0.95
C LYS A 516 16.53 5.50 -0.04
#